data_AF-A0A451AZW6-F1
#
_entry.id   AF-A0A451AZW6-F1
#
_cell.length_a   1.000
_cell.length_b   1.000
_cell.length_c   1.000
_cell.angle_alpha   90.00
_cell.angle_beta   90.00
_cell.angle_gamma   90.00
#
_symmetry.space_group_name_H-M   'P 1'
#
loop_
_entity.id
_entity.type
_entity.pdbx_description
1 polymer ?
#
loop_
_entity_poly.entity_id
_entity_poly.type
_entity_poly.pdbx_seq_one_letter_code
_entity_poly.pdbx_strand_id
1 'polypeptide(L)'
;MGGGELGVGNRRIIDSFENGDTVVLYSYLYLYLYWLHAEVKMPRLTLDISKDIYNSVSDFARNRDISEDEAMKRAFVLLHIADKEIAEGESLGIVREDESNGLQAITRIEGL
;
A
#
# COMPACT_ATOMS: atom_id res chain seq x y z
N MET A 1 55.07 -14.45 41.62
CA MET A 1 55.53 -13.05 41.72
C MET A 1 55.21 -12.37 40.40
N GLY A 2 54.44 -11.27 40.44
CA GLY A 2 54.18 -10.29 39.36
C GLY A 2 53.33 -10.79 38.17
N GLY A 3 52.12 -10.33 37.87
CA GLY A 3 51.35 -9.17 38.34
C GLY A 3 51.48 -7.95 37.42
N GLY A 4 50.46 -7.69 36.59
CA GLY A 4 50.24 -6.47 35.79
C GLY A 4 50.08 -6.76 34.29
N GLU A 5 49.12 -6.25 33.53
CA GLU A 5 48.00 -5.31 33.71
C GLU A 5 46.97 -5.66 32.62
N LEU A 6 45.67 -5.70 32.94
CA LEU A 6 44.60 -5.60 31.94
C LEU A 6 43.53 -4.65 32.46
N GLY A 7 43.66 -3.40 32.01
CA GLY A 7 42.63 -2.76 31.18
C GLY A 7 41.20 -2.77 31.70
N VAL A 8 40.86 -1.67 32.38
CA VAL A 8 39.61 -0.88 32.28
C VAL A 8 38.30 -1.68 32.21
N GLY A 9 37.58 -1.63 33.33
CA GLY A 9 36.32 -2.30 33.53
C GLY A 9 35.20 -1.88 32.59
N ASN A 10 34.39 -2.87 32.24
CA ASN A 10 33.02 -2.67 31.83
C ASN A 10 32.17 -3.66 32.63
N ARG A 11 31.80 -3.24 33.85
CA ARG A 11 30.93 -4.00 34.74
C ARG A 11 29.96 -3.02 35.40
N ARG A 12 28.76 -2.92 34.82
CA ARG A 12 27.46 -2.53 35.39
C ARG A 12 26.58 -1.89 34.31
N ILE A 13 25.94 -2.74 33.50
CA ILE A 13 24.56 -2.46 33.09
C ILE A 13 23.73 -3.35 33.99
N ILE A 14 22.58 -2.85 34.44
CA ILE A 14 21.70 -3.39 35.49
C ILE A 14 22.15 -2.93 36.88
N ASP A 15 21.84 -1.67 37.19
CA ASP A 15 21.11 -1.36 38.42
C ASP A 15 20.44 0.01 38.27
N SER A 16 19.22 0.10 38.79
CA SER A 16 18.42 1.32 38.99
C SER A 16 17.71 1.93 37.77
N PHE A 17 16.52 1.39 37.45
CA PHE A 17 15.44 2.18 36.85
C PHE A 17 14.18 2.02 37.70
N GLU A 18 14.10 2.83 38.77
CA GLU A 18 12.91 2.97 39.60
C GLU A 18 11.95 4.01 38.97
N ASN A 19 10.81 3.51 38.49
CA ASN A 19 9.46 4.10 38.60
C ASN A 19 9.16 5.55 38.13
N GLY A 20 9.98 6.18 37.27
CA GLY A 20 9.67 7.50 36.68
C GLY A 20 9.72 7.57 35.15
N ASP A 21 10.67 6.87 34.52
CA ASP A 21 11.00 7.06 33.09
C ASP A 21 10.14 6.24 32.13
N THR A 22 9.53 5.16 32.62
CA THR A 22 8.71 4.27 31.79
C THR A 22 7.50 5.00 31.21
N VAL A 23 6.87 5.88 32.01
CA VAL A 23 5.69 6.65 31.57
C VAL A 23 6.05 7.68 30.48
N VAL A 24 7.23 8.29 30.59
CA VAL A 24 7.71 9.28 29.61
C VAL A 24 8.06 8.61 28.29
N LEU A 25 8.67 7.42 28.33
CA LEU A 25 8.98 6.65 27.12
C LEU A 25 7.71 6.16 26.41
N TYR A 26 6.67 5.74 27.15
CA TYR A 26 5.38 5.40 26.55
C TYR A 26 4.71 6.61 25.90
N SER A 27 4.78 7.81 26.49
CA SER A 27 4.18 9.01 25.89
C SER A 27 4.91 9.45 24.62
N TYR A 28 6.24 9.38 24.61
CA TYR A 28 7.06 9.65 23.43
C TYR A 28 6.86 8.62 22.33
N LEU A 29 6.76 7.32 22.67
CA LEU A 29 6.46 6.27 21.71
C LEU A 29 5.04 6.41 21.14
N TYR A 30 4.07 6.83 21.97
CA TYR A 30 2.70 7.09 21.52
C TYR A 30 2.62 8.30 20.60
N LEU A 31 3.30 9.41 20.94
CA LEU A 31 3.43 10.57 20.06
C LEU A 31 4.19 10.24 18.77
N TYR A 32 5.23 9.42 18.84
CA TYR A 32 5.98 8.96 17.66
C TYR A 32 5.14 8.04 16.77
N LEU A 33 4.32 7.15 17.33
CA LEU A 33 3.36 6.32 16.59
C LEU A 33 2.20 7.14 16.00
N TYR A 34 1.75 8.18 16.70
CA TYR A 34 0.76 9.14 16.19
C TYR A 34 1.35 10.00 15.05
N TRP A 35 2.63 10.34 15.15
CA TRP A 35 3.38 11.05 14.12
C TRP A 35 3.80 10.11 12.97
N LEU A 36 3.93 8.81 13.20
CA LEU A 36 4.10 7.77 12.15
C LEU A 36 2.77 7.44 11.44
N HIS A 37 1.64 7.69 12.10
CA HIS A 37 0.34 7.95 11.46
C HIS A 37 0.28 9.37 10.90
N ALA A 38 1.43 9.92 10.49
CA ALA A 38 1.51 11.01 9.52
C ALA A 38 0.46 10.73 8.45
N GLU A 39 -0.46 11.67 8.34
CA GLU A 39 -1.58 11.73 7.41
C GLU A 39 -1.36 10.81 6.21
N VAL A 40 -2.24 9.82 6.03
CA VAL A 40 -2.49 9.26 4.69
C VAL A 40 -3.05 10.42 3.87
N LYS A 41 -2.17 11.27 3.36
CA LYS A 41 -2.52 12.33 2.43
C LYS A 41 -2.93 11.61 1.16
N MET A 42 -4.23 11.32 1.06
CA MET A 42 -4.82 10.90 -0.20
C MET A 42 -4.73 12.10 -1.15
N PRO A 43 -3.83 12.06 -2.15
CA PRO A 43 -3.70 13.18 -3.08
C PRO A 43 -5.06 13.41 -3.74
N ARG A 44 -5.49 14.67 -3.80
CA ARG A 44 -6.71 15.05 -4.50
C ARG A 44 -6.38 15.27 -5.97
N LEU A 45 -7.09 14.57 -6.84
CA LEU A 45 -7.01 14.71 -8.28
C LEU A 45 -8.33 15.27 -8.79
N THR A 46 -8.26 16.27 -9.65
CA THR A 46 -9.38 16.72 -10.47
C THR A 46 -9.07 16.35 -11.91
N LEU A 47 -10.01 15.69 -12.58
CA LEU A 47 -9.84 15.18 -13.93
C LEU A 47 -11.03 15.61 -14.79
N ASP A 48 -10.73 16.17 -15.95
CA ASP A 48 -11.73 16.40 -16.99
C ASP A 48 -11.85 15.14 -17.84
N ILE A 49 -13.02 14.50 -17.79
CA ILE A 49 -13.36 13.32 -18.60
C ILE A 49 -14.60 13.60 -19.45
N SER A 50 -14.72 12.85 -20.55
CA SER A 50 -15.94 12.90 -21.34
C SER A 50 -17.14 12.44 -20.52
N LYS A 51 -18.32 12.97 -20.84
CA LYS A 51 -19.57 12.61 -20.17
C LYS A 51 -19.88 11.12 -20.27
N ASP A 52 -19.50 10.49 -21.38
CA ASP A 52 -19.75 9.07 -21.63
C ASP A 52 -18.93 8.17 -20.71
N ILE A 53 -17.67 8.53 -20.45
CA ILE A 53 -16.82 7.81 -19.48
C ILE A 53 -17.34 8.03 -18.06
N TYR A 54 -17.71 9.27 -17.70
CA TYR A 54 -18.28 9.55 -16.38
C TYR A 54 -19.55 8.72 -16.12
N ASN A 55 -20.48 8.69 -17.08
CA ASN A 55 -21.70 7.89 -16.97
C ASN A 55 -21.37 6.40 -16.79
N SER A 56 -20.41 5.87 -17.57
CA SER A 56 -19.99 4.47 -17.46
C SER A 56 -19.43 4.13 -16.07
N VAL A 57 -18.62 5.03 -15.48
CA VAL A 57 -18.09 4.87 -14.13
C VAL A 57 -19.20 4.99 -13.08
N SER A 58 -20.12 5.95 -13.24
CA SER A 58 -21.25 6.14 -12.32
C SER A 58 -22.19 4.93 -12.32
N ASP A 59 -22.50 4.37 -13.50
CA ASP A 59 -23.32 3.17 -13.63
C ASP A 59 -22.61 1.94 -13.03
N PHE A 60 -21.30 1.80 -13.24
CA PHE A 60 -20.51 0.76 -12.59
C PHE A 60 -20.55 0.88 -11.06
N ALA A 61 -20.42 2.10 -10.52
CA ALA A 61 -20.47 2.37 -9.10
C ALA A 61 -21.82 1.98 -8.49
N ARG A 62 -22.92 2.39 -9.15
CA ARG A 62 -24.30 2.05 -8.76
C ARG A 62 -24.56 0.55 -8.80
N ASN A 63 -24.14 -0.13 -9.86
CA ASN A 63 -24.37 -1.57 -10.03
C ASN A 63 -23.63 -2.42 -9.00
N ARG A 64 -22.56 -1.88 -8.39
CA ARG A 64 -21.73 -2.57 -7.39
C ARG A 64 -21.89 -2.02 -5.97
N ASP A 65 -22.82 -1.09 -5.75
CA ASP A 65 -23.04 -0.42 -4.47
C ASP A 65 -21.75 0.16 -3.86
N ILE A 66 -20.95 0.83 -4.70
CA ILE A 66 -19.73 1.52 -4.28
C ILE A 66 -19.81 3.01 -4.65
N SER A 67 -18.93 3.81 -4.07
CA SER A 67 -18.83 5.23 -4.41
C SER A 67 -18.11 5.45 -5.75
N GLU A 68 -18.38 6.60 -6.39
CA GLU A 68 -17.77 6.96 -7.68
C GLU A 68 -16.24 7.10 -7.56
N ASP A 69 -15.73 7.59 -6.42
CA ASP A 69 -14.29 7.69 -6.20
C ASP A 69 -13.63 6.31 -6.10
N GLU A 70 -14.31 5.32 -5.53
CA GLU A 70 -13.82 3.94 -5.46
C GLU A 70 -13.86 3.26 -6.84
N ALA A 71 -14.91 3.51 -7.62
CA ALA A 71 -14.97 3.06 -9.01
C ALA A 71 -13.81 3.64 -9.84
N MET A 72 -13.52 4.94 -9.67
CA MET A 72 -12.42 5.62 -10.35
C MET A 72 -11.05 5.08 -9.93
N LYS A 73 -10.83 4.84 -8.62
CA LYS A 73 -9.60 4.19 -8.12
C LYS A 73 -9.37 2.84 -8.78
N ARG A 74 -10.40 2.01 -8.91
CA ARG A 74 -10.31 0.70 -9.56
C ARG A 74 -9.95 0.80 -11.05
N ALA A 75 -10.49 1.80 -11.75
CA ALA A 75 -10.12 2.07 -13.14
C ALA A 75 -8.63 2.43 -13.26
N PHE A 76 -8.11 3.28 -12.37
CA PHE A 76 -6.69 3.64 -12.35
C PHE A 76 -5.78 2.46 -11.97
N VAL A 77 -6.20 1.61 -11.03
CA VAL A 77 -5.44 0.38 -10.69
C VAL A 77 -5.34 -0.54 -11.89
N LEU A 78 -6.42 -0.71 -12.66
CA LEU A 78 -6.39 -1.52 -13.88
C LEU A 78 -5.42 -0.94 -14.92
N LEU A 79 -5.44 0.39 -15.11
CA LEU A 79 -4.48 1.07 -15.99
C LEU A 79 -3.03 0.85 -15.53
N HIS A 80 -2.77 0.98 -14.23
CA HIS A 80 -1.42 0.77 -13.69
C HIS A 80 -0.92 -0.66 -13.88
N ILE A 81 -1.78 -1.66 -13.63
CA ILE A 81 -1.45 -3.06 -13.91
C ILE A 81 -1.19 -3.24 -15.40
N ALA A 82 -2.05 -2.67 -16.24
CA ALA A 82 -1.92 -2.80 -17.68
C ALA A 82 -0.57 -2.29 -18.21
N ASP A 83 -0.17 -1.08 -17.79
CA ASP A 83 1.10 -0.46 -18.17
C ASP A 83 2.29 -1.28 -17.67
N LYS A 84 2.23 -1.78 -16.43
CA LYS A 84 3.27 -2.62 -15.85
C LYS A 84 3.47 -3.92 -16.63
N GLU A 85 2.40 -4.65 -16.93
CA GLU A 85 2.50 -5.95 -17.62
C GLU A 85 2.97 -5.76 -19.08
N ILE A 86 2.50 -4.71 -19.77
CA ILE A 86 2.98 -4.38 -21.13
C ILE A 86 4.48 -4.06 -21.11
N ALA A 87 4.96 -3.33 -20.10
CA ALA A 87 6.38 -3.01 -19.96
C ALA A 87 7.25 -4.27 -19.71
N GLU A 88 6.68 -5.32 -19.10
CA GLU A 88 7.34 -6.62 -18.90
C GLU A 88 7.29 -7.51 -20.17
N GLY A 89 6.64 -7.04 -21.25
CA GLY A 89 6.50 -7.76 -22.52
C GLY A 89 5.29 -8.69 -22.57
N GLU A 90 4.42 -8.62 -21.56
CA GLU A 90 3.18 -9.39 -21.49
C GLU A 90 2.04 -8.68 -22.25
N SER A 91 0.94 -9.41 -22.47
CA SER A 91 -0.24 -8.88 -23.14
C SER A 91 -1.49 -9.06 -22.30
N LEU A 92 -2.39 -8.08 -22.36
CA LEU A 92 -3.68 -8.15 -21.67
C LEU A 92 -4.73 -8.78 -22.57
N GLY A 93 -5.56 -9.62 -21.98
CA GLY A 93 -6.65 -10.26 -22.69
C GLY A 93 -7.83 -10.54 -21.79
N ILE A 94 -8.99 -10.76 -22.41
CA ILE A 94 -10.17 -11.28 -21.73
C ILE A 94 -10.15 -12.80 -21.90
N VAL A 95 -10.20 -13.51 -20.78
CA VAL A 95 -10.29 -14.98 -20.75
C VAL A 95 -11.71 -15.41 -20.39
N ARG A 96 -12.16 -16.51 -20.97
CA ARG A 96 -13.36 -17.24 -20.56
C ARG A 96 -12.92 -18.50 -19.83
N GLU A 97 -13.54 -18.76 -18.69
CA GLU A 97 -13.45 -20.06 -18.04
C GLU A 97 -14.53 -20.98 -18.63
N ASP A 98 -14.13 -22.19 -19.05
CA ASP A 98 -15.06 -23.22 -19.52
C ASP A 98 -15.59 -24.10 -18.36
N GLU A 99 -16.51 -25.01 -18.67
CA GLU A 99 -17.10 -25.92 -17.67
C GLU A 99 -16.09 -26.91 -17.05
N SER A 100 -14.89 -27.03 -17.63
CA SER A 100 -13.78 -27.85 -17.15
C SER A 100 -12.70 -27.02 -16.43
N ASN A 101 -13.00 -25.76 -16.08
CA ASN A 101 -12.06 -24.77 -15.52
C ASN A 101 -10.84 -24.48 -16.43
N GLY A 102 -10.97 -24.75 -17.73
CA GLY A 102 -10.00 -24.34 -18.74
C GLY A 102 -10.11 -22.84 -19.01
N LEU A 103 -8.98 -22.15 -19.06
CA LEU A 103 -8.93 -20.74 -19.45
C LEU A 103 -8.70 -20.62 -20.96
N GLN A 104 -9.69 -20.07 -21.67
CA GLN A 104 -9.59 -19.76 -23.09
C GLN A 104 -9.47 -18.26 -23.31
N ALA A 105 -8.42 -17.81 -23.98
CA ALA A 105 -8.29 -16.42 -24.42
C ALA A 105 -9.37 -16.10 -25.47
N ILE A 106 -10.22 -15.12 -25.17
CA ILE A 106 -11.30 -14.66 -26.07
C ILE A 106 -10.79 -13.56 -26.99
N THR A 107 -10.10 -12.59 -26.41
CA THR A 107 -9.57 -11.44 -27.15
C THR A 107 -8.35 -10.87 -26.45
N ARG A 108 -7.45 -10.28 -27.23
CA ARG A 108 -6.38 -9.41 -26.75
C ARG A 108 -6.87 -7.96 -26.73
N ILE A 109 -6.41 -7.19 -25.75
CA ILE A 109 -6.66 -5.75 -25.66
C ILE A 109 -5.41 -5.04 -26.18
N GLU A 110 -5.58 -4.13 -27.14
CA GLU A 110 -4.50 -3.33 -27.73
C GLU A 110 -4.78 -1.83 -27.53
N GLY A 111 -3.73 -1.05 -27.27
CA GLY A 111 -3.82 0.42 -27.21
C GLY A 111 -4.38 1.00 -25.91
N LEU A 112 -4.08 0.36 -24.77
CA LEU A 112 -4.33 0.93 -23.44
C LEU A 112 -3.36 2.08 -23.12
#